data_AF-A0A8S4QTN0-F1
#
_entry.id   AF-A0A8S4QTN0-F1
#
_cell.length_a   1.000
_cell.length_b   1.000
_cell.length_c   1.000
_cell.angle_alpha   90.00
_cell.angle_beta   90.00
_cell.angle_gamma   90.00
#
_symmetry.space_group_name_H-M   'P 1'
#
loop_
_entity.id
_entity.type
_entity.pdbx_description
1 polymer ?
#
loop_
_entity_poly.entity_id
_entity_poly.type
_entity_poly.pdbx_seq_one_letter_code
_entity_poly.pdbx_strand_id
1 'polypeptide(L)'
;MANANGYNSGLVDSIIKKKQQRLIAKELYAVPMDKLNRYKTSLTYFGSISERVAKILRSHGVHVAFRTNNQLRAICNGKDRLDNKHRSGVYKLQCSECHATYVGQTGRKFEMRYKEHIIITILKNLILQNIF
;
A
#
# COMPACT_ATOMS: atom_id res chain seq x y z
N MET A 1 -36.92 19.79 0.92
CA MET A 1 -36.09 18.84 0.14
C MET A 1 -36.13 17.41 0.70
N ALA A 2 -35.96 17.18 2.02
CA ALA A 2 -35.97 15.81 2.56
C ALA A 2 -37.26 15.00 2.30
N ASN A 3 -38.42 15.65 2.45
CA ASN A 3 -39.72 15.01 2.21
C ASN A 3 -39.93 14.64 0.72
N ALA A 4 -39.32 15.40 -0.19
CA ALA A 4 -39.36 15.12 -1.63
C ALA A 4 -38.57 13.85 -2.02
N ASN A 5 -37.65 13.41 -1.14
CA ASN A 5 -36.88 12.17 -1.30
C ASN A 5 -37.42 11.03 -0.40
N GLY A 6 -38.63 11.17 0.15
CA GLY A 6 -39.27 10.13 0.98
C GLY A 6 -38.71 9.98 2.39
N TYR A 7 -37.85 10.89 2.86
CA TYR A 7 -37.35 10.87 4.23
C TYR A 7 -38.30 11.60 5.18
N ASN A 8 -38.61 10.95 6.32
CA ASN A 8 -39.37 11.56 7.41
C ASN A 8 -38.65 12.81 7.93
N SER A 9 -39.31 13.96 7.91
CA SER A 9 -38.75 15.24 8.35
C SER A 9 -38.27 15.22 9.80
N GLY A 10 -39.04 14.59 10.70
CA GLY A 10 -38.66 14.47 12.12
C GLY A 10 -37.38 13.66 12.34
N LEU A 11 -37.11 12.65 11.50
CA LEU A 11 -35.85 11.91 11.53
C LEU A 11 -34.68 12.82 11.12
N VAL A 12 -34.85 13.61 10.07
CA VAL A 12 -33.83 14.55 9.56
C VAL A 12 -33.53 15.62 10.60
N ASP A 13 -34.55 16.20 11.21
CA ASP A 13 -34.42 17.21 12.27
C ASP A 13 -33.70 16.63 13.50
N SER A 14 -33.99 15.37 13.86
CA SER A 14 -33.31 14.69 14.96
C SER A 14 -31.81 14.49 14.69
N ILE A 15 -31.45 14.17 13.44
CA ILE A 15 -30.06 14.00 13.00
C ILE A 15 -29.33 15.35 13.04
N ILE A 16 -29.96 16.40 12.53
CA ILE A 16 -29.42 17.77 12.54
C ILE A 16 -29.21 18.23 13.98
N LYS A 17 -30.21 18.09 14.85
CA LYS A 17 -30.14 18.47 16.26
C LYS A 17 -29.00 17.74 16.98
N LYS A 18 -28.85 16.43 16.75
CA LYS A 18 -27.76 15.62 17.31
C LYS A 18 -26.39 16.07 16.81
N LYS A 19 -26.27 16.47 15.55
CA LYS A 19 -25.03 17.00 14.97
C LYS A 19 -24.67 18.36 15.56
N GLN A 20 -25.65 19.26 15.67
CA GLN A 20 -25.48 20.59 16.29
C GLN A 20 -25.05 20.47 17.76
N GLN A 21 -25.72 19.63 18.54
CA GLN A 21 -25.34 19.36 19.94
C GLN A 21 -23.89 18.87 20.09
N ARG A 22 -23.42 18.00 19.18
CA ARG A 22 -22.02 17.55 19.16
C ARG A 22 -21.02 18.66 18.83
N LEU A 23 -21.39 19.58 17.93
CA LEU A 23 -20.53 20.72 17.56
C LEU A 23 -20.44 21.71 18.73
N ILE A 24 -21.59 22.06 19.33
CA ILE A 24 -21.67 22.93 20.50
C ILE A 24 -20.89 22.34 21.68
N ALA A 25 -21.07 21.05 21.97
CA ALA A 25 -20.32 20.39 23.04
C ALA A 25 -18.80 20.39 22.79
N LYS A 26 -18.36 20.26 21.53
CA LYS A 26 -16.94 20.33 21.16
C LYS A 26 -16.36 21.74 21.33
N GLU A 27 -17.18 22.76 21.12
CA GLU A 27 -16.80 24.18 21.24
C GLU A 27 -16.79 24.63 22.71
N LEU A 28 -17.84 24.32 23.46
CA LEU A 28 -17.97 24.66 24.89
C LEU A 28 -16.97 23.90 25.77
N TYR A 29 -16.78 22.60 25.47
CA TYR A 29 -15.85 21.73 26.20
C TYR A 29 -14.65 21.42 25.32
N ALA A 30 -14.01 22.46 24.77
CA ALA A 30 -12.73 22.40 24.07
C ALA A 30 -11.55 22.03 25.00
N VAL A 31 -11.80 21.21 26.03
CA VAL A 31 -10.73 20.39 26.59
C VAL A 31 -10.19 19.61 25.40
N PRO A 32 -8.87 19.57 25.19
CA PRO A 32 -8.32 18.52 24.37
C PRO A 32 -8.83 17.25 25.04
N MET A 33 -9.85 16.61 24.46
CA MET A 33 -9.90 15.17 24.52
C MET A 33 -8.55 14.83 23.92
N ASP A 34 -7.55 14.69 24.80
CA ASP A 34 -6.42 13.83 24.56
C ASP A 34 -7.13 12.66 23.93
N LYS A 35 -7.00 12.54 22.60
CA LYS A 35 -7.40 11.33 21.93
C LYS A 35 -6.44 10.38 22.59
N LEU A 36 -6.87 9.78 23.71
CA LEU A 36 -6.13 8.83 24.46
C LEU A 36 -5.82 7.85 23.37
N ASN A 37 -4.59 7.93 22.87
CA ASN A 37 -4.22 7.22 21.68
C ASN A 37 -4.08 5.82 22.25
N ARG A 38 -5.24 5.12 22.30
CA ARG A 38 -5.43 3.91 23.09
C ARG A 38 -4.47 2.83 22.63
N TYR A 39 -3.79 3.07 21.50
CA TYR A 39 -2.76 2.24 20.90
C TYR A 39 -1.64 3.19 20.42
N LYS A 40 -0.47 3.10 21.04
CA LYS A 40 0.73 3.85 20.63
C LYS A 40 1.39 3.24 19.38
N THR A 41 1.06 1.99 19.05
CA THR A 41 1.58 1.27 17.87
C THR A 41 0.62 0.17 17.40
N SER A 42 0.83 -0.37 16.20
CA SER A 42 0.04 -1.47 15.65
C SER A 42 0.92 -2.65 15.20
N LEU A 43 0.47 -3.86 15.49
CA LEU A 43 1.16 -5.12 15.24
C LEU A 43 0.26 -6.06 14.42
N THR A 44 0.83 -6.78 13.47
CA THR A 44 0.05 -7.82 12.77
C THR A 44 -0.21 -8.99 13.71
N TYR A 45 -1.46 -9.46 13.80
CA TYR A 45 -1.78 -10.65 14.57
C TYR A 45 -1.13 -11.89 13.93
N PHE A 46 -0.27 -12.55 14.70
CA PHE A 46 0.49 -13.74 14.32
C PHE A 46 0.44 -14.75 15.48
N GLY A 47 -0.76 -14.96 16.03
CA GLY A 47 -1.01 -15.87 17.13
C GLY A 47 -0.21 -15.53 18.40
N SER A 48 0.24 -16.58 19.10
CA SER A 48 0.89 -16.51 20.41
C SER A 48 2.16 -15.66 20.44
N ILE A 49 2.93 -15.60 19.35
CA ILE A 49 4.12 -14.75 19.26
C ILE A 49 3.73 -13.28 19.36
N SER A 50 2.74 -12.87 18.56
CA SER A 50 2.28 -11.48 18.53
C SER A 50 1.62 -11.05 19.86
N GLU A 51 0.99 -12.00 20.57
CA GLU A 51 0.43 -11.78 21.89
C GLU A 51 1.51 -11.60 22.96
N ARG A 52 2.56 -12.42 22.95
CA ARG A 52 3.72 -12.27 23.85
C ARG A 52 4.40 -10.92 23.65
N VAL A 53 4.61 -10.52 22.40
CA VAL A 53 5.17 -9.19 22.06
C VAL A 53 4.26 -8.08 22.56
N ALA A 54 2.95 -8.16 22.33
CA ALA A 54 2.00 -7.18 22.83
C ALA A 54 1.97 -7.12 24.36
N LYS A 55 2.14 -8.24 25.06
CA LYS A 55 2.22 -8.30 26.52
C LYS A 55 3.45 -7.57 27.06
N ILE A 56 4.61 -7.78 26.45
CA ILE A 56 5.85 -7.07 26.80
C ILE A 56 5.69 -5.57 26.54
N LEU A 57 5.10 -5.18 25.41
CA LEU A 57 4.89 -3.77 25.10
C LEU A 57 3.92 -3.09 26.08
N ARG A 58 2.86 -3.80 26.50
CA ARG A 58 1.92 -3.30 27.52
C ARG A 58 2.58 -3.09 28.88
N SER A 59 3.50 -3.97 29.30
CA SER A 59 4.21 -3.78 30.57
C SER A 59 5.09 -2.52 30.58
N HIS A 60 5.48 -2.03 29.40
CA HIS A 60 6.23 -0.78 29.24
C HIS A 60 5.32 0.43 28.89
N GLY A 61 4.01 0.33 29.11
CA GLY A 61 3.06 1.42 28.85
C GLY A 61 2.81 1.71 27.37
N VAL A 62 3.11 0.75 26.49
CA VAL A 62 2.83 0.81 25.05
C VAL A 62 1.63 -0.08 24.73
N HIS A 63 0.50 0.55 24.45
CA HIS A 63 -0.66 -0.17 23.97
C HIS A 63 -0.55 -0.48 22.48
N VAL A 64 -0.86 -1.72 22.11
CA VAL A 64 -0.72 -2.25 20.75
C VAL A 64 -2.09 -2.64 20.20
N ALA A 65 -2.44 -2.12 19.02
CA ALA A 65 -3.60 -2.59 18.26
C ALA A 65 -3.19 -3.70 17.30
N PHE A 66 -3.98 -4.77 17.23
CA PHE A 66 -3.77 -5.81 16.24
C PHE A 66 -4.40 -5.44 14.89
N ARG A 67 -3.63 -5.65 13.82
CA ARG A 67 -4.08 -5.51 12.43
C ARG A 67 -3.96 -6.85 11.71
N THR A 68 -4.82 -7.10 10.73
CA THR A 68 -4.73 -8.28 9.86
C THR A 68 -4.00 -7.93 8.56
N ASN A 69 -3.22 -8.87 8.04
CA ASN A 69 -2.60 -8.73 6.71
C ASN A 69 -3.60 -9.01 5.56
N ASN A 70 -4.73 -9.64 5.87
CA ASN A 70 -5.79 -10.00 4.93
C ASN A 70 -6.71 -8.82 4.62
N GLN A 71 -6.13 -7.71 4.16
CA GLN A 71 -6.93 -6.56 3.72
C GLN A 71 -7.71 -6.95 2.46
N LEU A 72 -8.98 -6.53 2.35
CA LEU A 72 -9.79 -6.76 1.16
C LEU A 72 -9.07 -6.30 -0.12
N ARG A 73 -8.30 -5.20 -0.08
CA ARG A 73 -7.48 -4.78 -1.23
C ARG A 73 -6.48 -5.85 -1.71
N ALA A 74 -5.95 -6.66 -0.80
CA ALA A 74 -4.96 -7.68 -1.15
C ALA A 74 -5.64 -8.91 -1.78
N ILE A 75 -6.87 -9.22 -1.36
CA ILE A 75 -7.65 -10.38 -1.79
C ILE A 75 -8.49 -10.07 -3.04
N CYS A 76 -9.11 -8.89 -3.07
CA CYS A 76 -9.99 -8.41 -4.14
C CYS A 76 -9.24 -7.77 -5.32
N ASN A 77 -7.91 -7.85 -5.35
CA ASN A 77 -7.17 -7.54 -6.57
C ASN A 77 -7.43 -8.69 -7.55
N GLY A 78 -8.43 -8.54 -8.42
CA GLY A 78 -8.78 -9.54 -9.45
C GLY A 78 -7.72 -9.75 -10.55
N LYS A 79 -6.47 -9.32 -10.31
CA LYS A 79 -5.31 -9.54 -11.17
C LYS A 79 -4.21 -10.20 -10.35
N ASP A 80 -3.64 -11.26 -10.88
CA ASP A 80 -2.45 -11.89 -10.29
C ASP A 80 -1.30 -10.89 -10.21
N ARG A 81 -0.61 -10.89 -9.08
CA ARG A 81 0.62 -10.10 -8.92
C ARG A 81 1.72 -10.77 -9.72
N LEU A 82 1.99 -10.24 -10.91
CA LEU A 82 3.14 -10.67 -11.71
C LEU A 82 4.43 -10.12 -11.09
N ASP A 83 5.50 -10.92 -11.08
CA ASP A 83 6.85 -10.43 -10.81
C ASP A 83 7.27 -9.37 -11.83
N ASN A 84 8.20 -8.49 -11.45
CA ASN A 84 8.68 -7.43 -12.33
C ASN A 84 9.21 -7.96 -13.68
N LYS A 85 9.78 -9.17 -13.71
CA LYS A 85 10.26 -9.82 -14.96
C LYS A 85 9.15 -10.16 -15.95
N HIS A 86 7.94 -10.39 -15.44
CA HIS A 86 6.77 -10.75 -16.22
C HIS A 86 5.90 -9.53 -16.57
N ARG A 87 6.29 -8.33 -16.14
CA ARG A 87 5.57 -7.09 -16.45
C ARG A 87 6.13 -6.44 -17.72
N SER A 88 5.27 -5.66 -18.38
CA SER A 88 5.65 -4.66 -19.34
C SER A 88 6.01 -3.35 -18.63
N GLY A 89 6.70 -2.44 -19.31
CA GLY A 89 7.08 -1.15 -18.77
C GLY A 89 8.45 -0.67 -19.23
N VAL A 90 8.96 0.35 -18.52
CA VAL A 90 10.29 0.91 -18.70
C VAL A 90 11.27 0.19 -17.77
N TYR A 91 12.45 -0.14 -18.27
CA TYR A 91 13.50 -0.80 -17.52
C TYR A 91 14.86 -0.12 -17.73
N LYS A 92 15.77 -0.34 -16.78
CA LYS A 92 17.15 0.16 -16.78
C LYS A 92 18.10 -1.03 -16.67
N LEU A 93 19.05 -1.15 -17.61
CA LEU A 93 20.18 -2.07 -17.54
C LEU A 93 21.44 -1.28 -17.23
N GLN A 94 22.26 -1.78 -16.33
CA GLN A 94 23.56 -1.21 -16.01
C GLN A 94 24.64 -2.21 -16.41
N CYS A 95 25.68 -1.73 -17.08
CA CYS A 95 26.86 -2.55 -17.32
C CYS A 95 27.61 -2.75 -16.00
N SER A 96 28.10 -3.95 -15.76
CA SER A 96 28.92 -4.27 -14.59
C SER A 96 30.36 -3.81 -14.74
N GLU A 97 30.87 -3.75 -15.99
CA GLU A 97 32.26 -3.44 -16.31
C GLU A 97 32.48 -1.94 -16.61
N CYS A 98 31.43 -1.20 -16.94
CA CYS A 98 31.52 0.24 -17.17
C CYS A 98 30.28 0.97 -16.64
N HIS A 99 30.38 2.29 -16.44
CA HIS A 99 29.25 3.11 -15.95
C HIS A 99 28.15 3.36 -16.99
N ALA A 100 28.14 2.62 -18.11
CA ALA A 100 27.11 2.74 -19.13
C ALA A 100 25.77 2.22 -18.63
N THR A 101 24.70 2.92 -19.03
CA THR A 101 23.32 2.59 -18.68
C THR A 101 22.48 2.57 -19.95
N TYR A 102 21.67 1.53 -20.11
CA TYR A 102 20.64 1.44 -21.16
C TYR A 102 19.26 1.55 -20.53
N VAL A 103 18.41 2.44 -21.06
CA VAL A 103 17.01 2.58 -20.64
C VAL A 103 16.12 2.27 -21.85
N GLY A 104 15.18 1.35 -21.68
CA GLY A 104 14.30 0.90 -22.75
C GLY A 104 12.88 0.67 -22.26
N GLN A 105 11.93 0.66 -23.19
CA GLN A 105 10.53 0.33 -22.93
C GLN A 105 10.16 -1.00 -23.61
N THR A 106 9.28 -1.78 -23.00
CA THR A 106 8.68 -2.98 -23.60
C THR A 106 7.19 -3.05 -23.31
N GLY A 107 6.39 -3.31 -24.34
CA GLY A 107 4.97 -3.66 -24.20
C GLY A 107 4.74 -5.14 -23.86
N ARG A 108 5.75 -6.00 -24.03
CA ARG A 108 5.73 -7.43 -23.69
C ARG A 108 6.36 -7.68 -22.32
N LYS A 109 6.31 -8.93 -21.84
CA LYS A 109 7.04 -9.38 -20.64
C LYS A 109 8.52 -8.99 -20.76
N PHE A 110 9.05 -8.30 -19.74
CA PHE A 110 10.44 -7.85 -19.71
C PHE A 110 11.44 -8.98 -19.98
N GLU A 111 11.20 -10.18 -19.46
CA GLU A 111 12.08 -11.34 -19.68
C GLU A 111 12.32 -11.64 -21.15
N MET A 112 11.30 -11.53 -22.01
CA MET A 112 11.45 -11.77 -23.45
C MET A 112 12.37 -10.71 -24.08
N ARG A 113 12.13 -9.44 -23.75
CA ARG A 113 12.94 -8.33 -24.26
C ARG A 113 14.38 -8.40 -23.76
N TYR A 114 14.58 -8.84 -22.52
CA TYR A 114 15.89 -9.04 -21.93
C TYR A 114 16.67 -10.16 -22.64
N LYS A 115 16.03 -11.30 -22.92
CA LYS A 115 16.64 -12.41 -23.70
C LYS A 115 17.05 -11.95 -25.10
N GLU A 116 16.18 -11.23 -25.80
CA GLU A 116 16.52 -10.63 -27.11
C GLU A 116 17.75 -9.73 -27.01
N HIS A 117 17.82 -8.85 -26.00
CA HIS A 117 18.97 -7.97 -25.80
C HIS A 117 20.27 -8.74 -25.52
N ILE A 118 20.24 -9.75 -24.65
CA ILE A 118 21.43 -10.58 -24.39
C ILE A 118 21.86 -11.30 -25.67
N ILE A 119 20.92 -11.94 -26.38
CA ILE A 119 21.23 -12.65 -27.62
C ILE A 119 21.87 -11.71 -28.63
N ILE A 120 21.30 -10.53 -28.85
CA ILE A 120 21.86 -9.54 -29.78
C ILE A 120 23.24 -9.05 -29.31
N THR A 121 23.43 -8.79 -28.01
CA THR A 121 24.73 -8.36 -27.47
C THR A 121 25.79 -9.44 -27.61
N ILE A 122 25.45 -10.70 -27.32
CA ILE A 122 26.36 -11.86 -27.50
C ILE A 122 26.69 -12.05 -28.98
N LEU A 123 25.70 -11.99 -29.87
CA LEU A 123 25.92 -12.11 -31.31
C LEU A 123 26.77 -10.96 -31.86
N LYS A 124 26.57 -9.73 -31.39
CA LYS A 124 27.45 -8.59 -31.75
C LYS A 124 28.89 -8.81 -31.27
N ASN A 125 29.09 -9.31 -30.06
CA ASN A 125 30.44 -9.60 -29.54
C ASN A 125 31.11 -10.75 -30.30
N LEU A 126 30.38 -11.82 -30.64
CA LEU A 126 30.90 -12.96 -31.41
C LEU A 126 31.23 -12.59 -32.86
N ILE A 127 30.41 -11.76 -33.52
CA ILE A 127 30.68 -11.30 -34.88
C ILE A 127 31.85 -10.28 -34.89
N LEU A 128 31.94 -9.40 -33.90
CA LEU A 128 33.04 -8.43 -33.80
C LEU A 128 34.39 -9.07 -33.40
N GLN A 129 34.38 -10.22 -32.72
CA GLN A 129 35.59 -11.02 -32.43
C GLN A 129 36.02 -11.94 -33.59
N ASN A 130 35.23 -12.05 -34.66
CA ASN A 130 35.57 -12.85 -35.84
C ASN A 130 35.84 -11.99 -37.10
N ILE A 131 35.95 -10.66 -36.93
CA ILE A 131 36.29 -9.70 -37.99
C ILE A 131 37.63 -8.98 -37.68
N PHE A 132 38.30 -9.34 -36.58
CA PHE A 132 39.71 -9.02 -36.32
C PHE A 132 40.49 -10.30 -36.06
#